data_AF-A0A833D4W9-F1
#
_entry.id   AF-A0A833D4W9-F1
#
_cell.length_a   1.000
_cell.length_b   1.000
_cell.length_c   1.000
_cell.angle_alpha   90.00
_cell.angle_beta   90.00
_cell.angle_gamma   90.00
#
_symmetry.space_group_name_H-M   'P 1'
#
loop_
_entity.id
_entity.type
_entity.pdbx_description
1 polymer ?
#
loop_
_entity_poly.entity_id
_entity_poly.type
_entity_poly.pdbx_seq_one_letter_code
_entity_poly.pdbx_strand_id
1 'polypeptide(L)' 'MGNGLDRRRSGEETPRHPEKAHRPDQPLARKPDWIRVKAPGSAEYAKTRTIVREGRLNTVCEEAGCPN' A
#
# COMPACT_ATOMS: atom_id res chain seq x y z
N MET A 1 5.02 -10.52 -17.42
CA MET A 1 4.34 -9.29 -16.97
C MET A 1 4.03 -9.47 -15.48
N GLY A 2 4.98 -9.11 -14.61
CA GLY A 2 4.91 -9.42 -13.18
C GLY A 2 3.86 -8.59 -12.46
N ASN A 3 2.94 -9.24 -11.74
CA ASN A 3 1.98 -8.59 -10.86
C ASN A 3 2.72 -7.99 -9.65
N GLY A 4 3.10 -6.72 -9.75
CA GLY A 4 3.79 -5.96 -8.70
C GLY A 4 2.89 -5.54 -7.54
N LEU A 5 2.34 -6.50 -6.79
CA LEU A 5 1.55 -6.23 -5.59
C LEU A 5 1.97 -7.05 -4.35
N ASP A 6 2.95 -7.96 -4.47
CA ASP A 6 3.60 -8.56 -3.30
C ASP A 6 5.00 -7.95 -3.14
N ARG A 7 5.18 -7.11 -2.11
CA ARG A 7 6.51 -6.59 -1.73
C ARG A 7 7.34 -7.64 -0.99
N ARG A 8 6.79 -8.83 -0.67
CA ARG A 8 7.57 -9.92 -0.09
C ARG A 8 8.55 -10.44 -1.13
N ARG A 9 9.79 -9.99 -0.99
CA ARG A 9 10.96 -10.56 -1.65
C ARG A 9 10.98 -12.05 -1.31
N SER A 10 10.95 -12.90 -2.34
CA SER A 10 10.97 -14.36 -2.21
C SER A 10 12.19 -14.79 -1.39
N GLY A 11 11.96 -15.26 -0.15
CA GLY A 11 13.00 -15.73 0.77
C GLY A 11 13.04 -15.04 2.14
N GLU A 12 12.26 -13.99 2.41
CA GLU A 12 12.31 -13.26 3.68
C GLU A 12 11.08 -13.50 4.56
N GLU A 13 11.27 -14.13 5.73
CA GLU A 13 10.22 -14.33 6.74
C GLU A 13 9.88 -12.99 7.41
N THR A 14 8.95 -12.26 6.81
CA THR A 14 8.42 -11.03 7.41
C THR A 14 7.52 -11.40 8.60
N PRO A 15 7.61 -10.69 9.75
CA PRO A 15 6.75 -10.96 10.88
C PRO A 15 5.27 -10.92 10.49
N ARG A 16 4.57 -12.03 10.70
CA ARG A 16 3.12 -12.12 10.48
C ARG A 16 2.37 -11.76 11.75
N HIS A 17 1.13 -11.30 11.57
CA HIS A 17 0.21 -11.17 12.69
C HIS A 17 0.02 -12.54 13.39
N PRO A 18 0.03 -12.63 14.74
CA PRO A 18 0.02 -13.90 15.47
C PRO A 18 -1.08 -14.88 15.03
N GLU A 19 -2.29 -14.37 14.79
CA GLU A 19 -3.45 -15.15 14.32
C GLU A 19 -3.22 -15.86 12.97
N LYS A 20 -2.27 -15.38 12.16
CA LYS A 20 -1.97 -15.85 10.80
C LYS A 20 -0.58 -16.48 10.67
N ALA A 21 0.21 -16.54 11.75
CA ALA A 21 1.59 -17.01 11.71
C ALA A 21 1.73 -18.46 11.23
N HIS A 22 0.79 -19.32 11.63
CA HIS A 22 0.81 -20.75 11.29
C HIS A 22 -0.07 -21.12 10.08
N ARG A 23 -0.70 -20.13 9.43
CA ARG A 23 -1.54 -20.38 8.24
C ARG A 23 -0.68 -20.34 6.98
N PRO A 24 -0.90 -21.23 5.99
CA PRO A 24 -0.18 -21.17 4.72
C PRO A 24 -0.49 -19.87 3.97
N ASP A 25 0.42 -19.44 3.11
CA ASP A 25 0.19 -18.30 2.23
C ASP A 25 -0.96 -18.56 1.28
N GLN A 26 -1.84 -17.57 1.15
CA GLN A 26 -2.89 -17.57 0.14
C GLN A 26 -2.44 -16.77 -1.09
N PRO A 27 -2.77 -17.23 -2.30
CA PRO A 27 -2.51 -16.47 -3.50
C PRO A 27 -3.28 -15.14 -3.47
N LEU A 28 -2.64 -14.08 -3.97
CA LEU A 28 -3.24 -12.75 -3.94
C LEU A 28 -4.41 -12.68 -4.94
N ALA A 29 -5.63 -12.53 -4.42
CA ALA A 29 -6.82 -12.38 -5.24
C ALA A 29 -6.89 -11.00 -5.91
N ARG A 30 -7.45 -10.97 -7.12
CA ARG A 30 -7.76 -9.71 -7.81
C ARG A 30 -8.83 -8.95 -7.03
N LYS A 31 -8.59 -7.66 -6.76
CA LYS A 31 -9.58 -6.79 -6.14
C LYS A 31 -10.77 -6.57 -7.11
N PRO A 32 -12.04 -6.62 -6.65
CA PRO A 32 -13.21 -6.37 -7.48
C PRO A 32 -13.25 -4.93 -8.00
N ASP A 33 -14.06 -4.63 -9.01
CA ASP A 33 -14.08 -3.30 -9.66
C ASP A 33 -14.51 -2.20 -8.69
N TRP A 34 -15.50 -2.44 -7.83
CA TRP A 34 -16.09 -1.43 -6.96
C TRP A 34 -15.15 -0.89 -5.87
N ILE A 35 -14.10 -1.62 -5.49
CA ILE A 35 -13.13 -1.18 -4.46
C ILE A 35 -11.90 -0.50 -5.07
N ARG A 36 -11.80 -0.43 -6.40
CA ARG A 36 -10.67 0.19 -7.08
C ARG A 36 -10.97 1.65 -7.36
N VAL A 37 -9.99 2.49 -7.08
CA VAL A 37 -10.03 3.93 -7.33
C VAL A 37 -8.83 4.34 -8.18
N LYS A 38 -8.94 5.47 -8.86
CA LYS A 38 -7.85 6.04 -9.65
C LYS A 38 -6.84 6.70 -8.71
N ALA A 39 -5.56 6.62 -9.06
CA ALA A 39 -4.51 7.30 -8.30
C ALA A 39 -4.79 8.82 -8.25
N PRO A 40 -4.43 9.49 -7.14
CA PRO A 40 -4.65 10.93 -7.00
C PRO A 40 -3.84 11.70 -8.05
N GLY A 41 -4.54 12.58 -8.76
CA GLY A 41 -3.96 13.43 -9.82
C GLY A 41 -4.41 14.89 -9.75
N SER A 42 -5.07 15.30 -8.66
CA SER A 42 -5.52 16.69 -8.48
C SER A 42 -4.37 17.62 -8.11
N ALA A 43 -4.50 18.89 -8.48
CA ALA A 43 -3.52 19.92 -8.13
C ALA A 43 -3.48 20.14 -6.60
N GLU A 44 -4.61 19.97 -5.93
CA GLU A 44 -4.77 20.12 -4.48
C GLU A 44 -3.98 19.05 -3.75
N TYR A 45 -4.07 17.78 -4.18
CA TYR A 45 -3.26 16.70 -3.63
C TYR A 45 -1.76 16.98 -3.78
N ALA A 46 -1.35 17.47 -4.95
CA ALA A 46 0.06 17.82 -5.20
C ALA A 46 0.55 18.91 -4.23
N LYS A 47 -0.26 19.94 -3.97
CA LYS A 47 0.05 20.99 -2.97
C LYS A 47 0.20 20.41 -1.58
N THR A 48 -0.75 19.59 -1.12
CA THR A 48 -0.69 18.93 0.19
C THR A 48 0.57 18.06 0.33
N ARG A 49 0.91 17.30 -0.71
CA ARG A 49 2.11 16.46 -0.74
C ARG A 49 3.40 17.28 -0.62
N THR A 50 3.47 18.45 -1.26
CA THR A 50 4.61 19.36 -1.13
C THR A 50 4.77 19.83 0.32
N ILE A 51 3.69 20.28 0.96
CA ILE A 51 3.70 20.74 2.35
C ILE A 51 4.20 19.64 3.30
N VAL A 52 3.68 18.41 3.16
CA VAL A 52 4.09 17.26 3.97
C VAL A 52 5.59 16.99 3.84
N ARG A 53 6.12 17.03 2.62
CA ARG A 53 7.55 16.80 2.33
C ARG A 53 8.44 17.91 2.87
N GLU A 54 8.08 19.17 2.66
CA GLU A 54 8.81 20.33 3.17
C GLU A 54 8.84 20.35 4.70
N GLY A 55 7.72 19.99 5.33
CA GLY A 55 7.61 19.84 6.77
C GLY A 55 8.28 18.59 7.34
N ARG A 56 8.84 17.70 6.50
CA ARG A 56 9.42 16.40 6.89
C ARG A 56 8.45 15.58 7.77
N LEU A 57 7.16 15.64 7.44
CA LEU A 57 6.09 14.99 8.19
C LEU A 57 5.83 13.60 7.63
N ASN A 58 5.44 12.69 8.52
CA ASN A 58 4.93 11.38 8.14
C ASN A 58 3.40 11.39 8.24
N THR A 59 2.74 10.74 7.28
CA THR A 59 1.29 10.63 7.27
C THR A 59 0.86 9.19 7.01
N VAL A 60 -0.20 8.77 7.68
CA VAL A 60 -0.83 7.47 7.42
C VAL A 60 -1.27 7.32 5.96
N CYS A 61 -1.62 8.43 5.30
CA CYS A 61 -2.00 8.44 3.89
C CYS A 61 -0.86 7.92 2.99
N GLU A 62 0.38 8.36 3.22
CA GLU A 62 1.54 7.92 2.42
C GLU A 62 2.14 6.60 2.90
N GLU A 63 2.27 6.40 4.22
CA GLU A 63 2.92 5.21 4.78
C GLU A 63 2.10 3.93 4.56
N ALA A 64 0.78 4.00 4.74
CA ALA A 64 -0.10 2.85 4.57
C ALA A 64 -0.43 2.57 3.10
N GLY A 65 -0.03 3.45 2.17
CA GLY A 65 -0.45 3.38 0.77
C GLY A 65 -1.98 3.42 0.65
N CYS A 66 -2.62 4.31 1.43
CA CYS A 66 -4.07 4.44 1.43
C CYS A 66 -4.57 4.78 0.01
N PRO A 67 -5.57 4.08 -0.53
CA PRO A 67 -6.03 4.33 -1.89
C PRO A 67 -6.90 5.59 -2.02
N ASN A 68 -7.30 6.20 -0.90
CA ASN A 68 -8.21 7.34 -0.84
C ASN A 68 -7.48 8.68 -0.92
#